data_AF-A0A8J6TDS3-F1
#
_entry.id   AF-A0A8J6TDS3-F1
#
_cell.length_a   1.000
_cell.length_b   1.000
_cell.length_c   1.000
_cell.angle_alpha   90.00
_cell.angle_beta   90.00
_cell.angle_gamma   90.00
#
_symmetry.space_group_name_H-M   'P 1'
#
loop_
_entity.id
_entity.type
_entity.pdbx_description
1 polymer ?
#
loop_
_entity_poly.entity_id
_entity_poly.type
_entity_poly.pdbx_seq_one_letter_code
_entity_poly.pdbx_strand_id
1 'polypeptide(L)'
;MLKRFGLVILLSAIGGILGLMASIAFIWDWFGASWQQIEAVPEPVASLISIERDQLWVESESGILYKYNDAENCRTDCWMTVKSLPDPVWYDNPNPAEIKDTTCSPTLPLFNVEERIEQCHVEMWVSRNYVFTLRQNGSVYFWQSDIFGEWLVVELFFGLCGGCFFIFLPSMLFILLPEIFRRIIKWVRAG
;
A
#
# COMPACT_ATOMS: atom_id res chain seq x y z
N MET A 1 -0.08 25.52 -34.31
CA MET A 1 -0.31 25.94 -32.91
C MET A 1 -1.40 25.14 -32.25
N LEU A 2 -2.66 25.15 -32.73
CA LEU A 2 -3.77 24.43 -32.09
C LEU A 2 -3.47 22.95 -31.76
N LYS A 3 -2.94 22.17 -32.72
CA LYS A 3 -2.56 20.76 -32.50
C LYS A 3 -1.50 20.57 -31.41
N ARG A 4 -0.49 21.45 -31.37
CA ARG A 4 0.60 21.39 -30.38
C ARG A 4 0.12 21.82 -29.00
N PHE A 5 -0.73 22.83 -28.94
CA PHE A 5 -1.38 23.26 -27.70
C PHE A 5 -2.28 22.16 -27.13
N GLY A 6 -3.10 21.52 -27.97
CA GLY A 6 -3.90 20.36 -27.58
C GLY A 6 -3.05 19.19 -27.08
N LEU A 7 -1.90 18.92 -27.70
CA LEU A 7 -0.96 17.90 -27.24
C LEU A 7 -0.39 18.22 -25.84
N VAL A 8 -0.02 19.48 -25.57
CA VAL A 8 0.48 19.88 -24.24
C VAL A 8 -0.60 19.71 -23.16
N ILE A 9 -1.85 20.07 -23.47
CA ILE A 9 -2.98 19.84 -22.54
C ILE A 9 -3.17 18.35 -22.27
N LEU A 10 -3.17 17.52 -23.33
CA LEU A 10 -3.31 16.07 -23.18
C LEU A 10 -2.20 15.47 -22.32
N LEU A 11 -0.95 15.83 -22.59
CA LEU A 11 0.19 15.37 -21.80
C LEU A 11 0.09 15.81 -20.33
N SER A 12 -0.39 17.03 -20.08
CA SER A 12 -0.59 17.51 -18.71
C SER A 12 -1.68 16.71 -17.98
N ALA A 13 -2.78 16.37 -18.66
CA ALA A 13 -3.81 15.51 -18.10
C ALA A 13 -3.28 14.10 -17.78
N ILE A 14 -2.47 13.52 -18.67
CA ILE A 14 -1.77 12.25 -18.41
C ILE A 14 -0.84 12.38 -17.21
N GLY A 15 -0.09 13.48 -17.12
CA GLY A 15 0.76 13.80 -15.97
C GLY A 15 -0.02 13.84 -14.66
N GLY A 16 -1.19 14.47 -14.64
CA GLY A 16 -2.08 14.48 -13.49
C GLY A 16 -2.52 13.08 -13.06
N ILE A 17 -2.93 12.24 -14.01
CA ILE A 17 -3.31 10.84 -13.74
C ILE A 17 -2.14 10.06 -13.15
N LEU A 18 -0.94 10.20 -13.70
CA LEU A 18 0.28 9.55 -13.18
C LEU A 18 0.64 10.04 -11.77
N GLY A 19 0.54 11.35 -11.52
CA GLY A 19 0.79 11.92 -10.20
C GLY A 19 -0.23 11.46 -9.15
N LEU A 20 -1.49 11.32 -9.55
CA LEU A 20 -2.55 10.76 -8.69
C LEU A 20 -2.26 9.29 -8.37
N MET A 21 -1.92 8.46 -9.37
CA MET A 21 -1.55 7.06 -9.14
C MET A 21 -0.33 6.91 -8.23
N ALA A 22 0.69 7.75 -8.42
CA ALA A 22 1.87 7.74 -7.55
C ALA A 22 1.50 8.10 -6.11
N SER A 23 0.64 9.10 -5.91
CA SER A 23 0.20 9.53 -4.57
C SER A 23 -0.64 8.46 -3.88
N ILE A 24 -1.52 7.78 -4.62
CA ILE A 24 -2.23 6.60 -4.12
C ILE A 24 -1.25 5.55 -3.60
N ALA A 25 -0.21 5.22 -4.36
CA ALA A 25 0.78 4.23 -3.95
C ALA A 25 1.58 4.69 -2.70
N PHE A 26 1.84 5.99 -2.54
CA PHE A 26 2.45 6.53 -1.32
C PHE A 26 1.52 6.47 -0.11
N ILE A 27 0.25 6.86 -0.27
CA ILE A 27 -0.77 6.87 0.80
C ILE A 27 -0.94 5.48 1.41
N TRP A 28 -0.94 4.44 0.58
CA TRP A 28 -1.06 3.05 1.02
C TRP A 28 0.28 2.39 1.37
N ASP A 29 1.34 3.20 1.47
CA ASP A 29 2.70 2.78 1.83
C ASP A 29 3.24 1.62 0.96
N TRP A 30 2.89 1.58 -0.32
CA TRP A 30 3.37 0.53 -1.23
C TRP A 30 4.88 0.62 -1.51
N PHE A 31 5.53 1.72 -1.13
CA PHE A 31 6.97 1.91 -1.28
C PHE A 31 7.76 1.64 0.01
N GLY A 32 7.16 1.79 1.19
CA GLY A 32 7.80 1.50 2.48
C GLY A 32 7.50 0.10 2.99
N ALA A 33 6.28 -0.39 2.76
CA ALA A 33 5.87 -1.73 3.14
C ALA A 33 6.34 -2.78 2.14
N SER A 34 6.87 -3.90 2.64
CA SER A 34 7.26 -5.05 1.83
C SER A 34 6.74 -6.34 2.44
N TRP A 35 6.44 -7.31 1.59
CA TRP A 35 6.12 -8.66 2.04
C TRP A 35 7.36 -9.29 2.66
N GLN A 36 7.25 -9.68 3.92
CA GLN A 36 8.29 -10.37 4.67
C GLN A 36 7.87 -11.82 4.86
N GLN A 37 8.76 -12.75 4.52
CA GLN A 37 8.54 -14.14 4.89
C GLN A 37 8.80 -14.28 6.39
N ILE A 38 7.81 -14.76 7.14
CA ILE A 38 8.01 -15.09 8.56
C ILE A 38 8.76 -16.43 8.68
N GLU A 39 9.35 -16.68 9.84
CA GLU A 39 10.05 -17.94 10.12
C GLU A 39 9.16 -19.15 9.74
N ALA A 40 9.76 -20.18 9.16
CA ALA A 40 9.02 -21.39 8.81
C ALA A 40 8.45 -22.03 10.08
N VAL A 41 7.15 -22.37 10.04
CA VAL A 41 6.51 -23.13 11.12
C VAL A 41 7.21 -24.49 11.23
N PRO A 42 7.37 -25.05 12.45
CA PRO A 42 7.96 -26.37 12.63
C PRO A 42 7.31 -27.48 11.80
N GLU A 43 6.03 -27.31 11.44
CA GLU A 43 5.26 -28.19 10.57
C GLU A 43 4.55 -27.38 9.47
N PRO A 44 4.24 -27.99 8.31
CA PRO A 44 3.45 -27.34 7.27
C PRO A 44 2.11 -26.81 7.81
N VAL A 45 1.77 -25.58 7.45
CA VAL A 45 0.53 -24.92 7.84
C VAL A 45 -0.59 -25.37 6.92
N ALA A 46 -1.69 -25.83 7.51
CA ALA A 46 -2.91 -26.17 6.79
C ALA A 46 -3.84 -24.96 6.62
N SER A 47 -3.92 -24.09 7.63
CA SER A 47 -4.83 -22.93 7.60
C SER A 47 -4.41 -21.78 8.53
N LEU A 48 -4.81 -20.56 8.15
CA LEU A 48 -4.71 -19.35 8.95
C LEU A 48 -5.99 -19.19 9.78
N ILE A 49 -5.88 -19.21 11.11
CA ILE A 49 -7.06 -19.27 11.99
C ILE A 49 -7.47 -17.90 12.49
N SER A 50 -6.51 -17.14 13.03
CA SER A 50 -6.82 -15.87 13.69
C SER A 50 -5.62 -14.95 13.69
N ILE A 51 -5.88 -13.66 13.78
CA ILE A 51 -4.91 -12.59 13.84
C ILE A 51 -5.31 -11.61 14.95
N GLU A 52 -4.33 -11.17 15.72
CA GLU A 52 -4.48 -10.05 16.65
C GLU A 52 -3.21 -9.20 16.54
N ARG A 53 -3.31 -8.08 15.82
CA ARG A 53 -2.18 -7.20 15.46
C ARG A 53 -1.10 -7.98 14.68
N ASP A 54 0.12 -7.98 15.18
CA ASP A 54 1.30 -8.67 14.67
C ASP A 54 1.38 -10.15 15.10
N GLN A 55 0.33 -10.66 15.76
CA GLN A 55 0.23 -12.05 16.20
C GLN A 55 -0.65 -12.87 15.27
N LEU A 56 -0.21 -14.10 14.97
CA LEU A 56 -0.90 -15.01 14.06
C LEU A 56 -1.10 -16.37 14.73
N TRP A 57 -2.31 -16.91 14.62
CA TRP A 57 -2.63 -18.29 14.99
C TRP A 57 -2.86 -19.11 13.72
N VAL A 58 -2.19 -20.25 13.66
CA VAL A 58 -2.27 -21.19 12.53
C VAL A 58 -2.52 -22.60 13.03
N GLU A 59 -3.14 -23.41 12.20
CA GLU A 59 -3.29 -24.85 12.41
C GLU A 59 -2.36 -25.59 11.43
N SER A 60 -1.55 -26.52 11.94
CA SER A 60 -0.72 -27.39 11.08
C SER A 60 -1.53 -28.53 10.48
N GLU A 61 -0.98 -29.20 9.47
CA GLU A 61 -1.58 -30.40 8.87
C GLU A 61 -1.82 -31.54 9.87
N SER A 62 -1.09 -31.56 11.00
CA SER A 62 -1.26 -32.54 12.06
C SER A 62 -2.34 -32.16 13.09
N GLY A 63 -2.96 -30.98 12.94
CA GLY A 63 -3.96 -30.43 13.86
C GLY A 63 -3.35 -29.75 15.09
N ILE A 64 -2.04 -29.42 15.08
CA ILE A 64 -1.40 -28.67 16.16
C ILE A 64 -1.61 -27.18 15.93
N LEU A 65 -2.04 -26.48 16.97
CA LEU A 65 -2.17 -25.03 16.94
C LEU A 65 -0.84 -24.37 17.30
N TYR A 66 -0.39 -23.47 16.43
CA TYR A 66 0.78 -22.64 16.65
C TYR A 66 0.38 -21.17 16.74
N LYS A 67 1.10 -20.43 17.59
CA LYS A 67 1.01 -18.98 17.70
C LYS A 67 2.36 -18.36 17.33
N TYR A 68 2.32 -17.36 16.46
CA TYR A 68 3.39 -16.42 16.22
C TYR A 68 3.20 -15.18 17.11
N ASN A 69 4.20 -14.83 17.93
CA ASN A 69 4.03 -13.79 18.94
C ASN A 69 4.32 -12.35 18.48
N ASP A 70 5.17 -12.17 17.46
CA ASP A 70 5.64 -10.84 17.04
C ASP A 70 6.23 -10.91 15.63
N ALA A 71 5.38 -10.72 14.61
CA ALA A 71 5.73 -10.72 13.19
C ALA A 71 6.75 -9.65 12.80
N GLU A 72 6.87 -8.57 13.58
CA GLU A 72 7.71 -7.43 13.25
C GLU A 72 9.16 -7.62 13.72
N ASN A 73 9.37 -8.15 14.92
CA ASN A 73 10.67 -8.17 15.58
C ASN A 73 11.24 -9.57 15.78
N CYS A 74 10.42 -10.62 15.76
CA CYS A 74 10.90 -11.96 16.06
C CYS A 74 11.63 -12.57 14.85
N ARG A 75 12.86 -13.03 15.07
CA ARG A 75 13.74 -13.57 14.01
C ARG A 75 14.00 -15.07 14.11
N THR A 76 13.87 -15.68 15.29
CA THR A 76 14.18 -17.09 15.54
C THR A 76 13.32 -17.62 16.68
N ASP A 77 12.82 -18.85 16.55
CA ASP A 77 12.00 -19.56 17.55
C ASP A 77 10.74 -18.77 17.96
N CYS A 78 10.06 -18.23 16.95
CA CYS A 78 8.92 -17.32 17.13
C CYS A 78 7.57 -18.03 17.28
N TRP A 79 7.57 -19.34 17.01
CA TRP A 79 6.40 -20.19 17.04
C TRP A 79 6.27 -20.89 18.38
N MET A 80 5.09 -20.78 18.99
CA MET A 80 4.76 -21.50 20.22
C MET A 80 3.55 -22.39 19.99
N THR A 81 3.61 -23.62 20.48
CA THR A 81 2.42 -24.49 20.53
C THR A 81 1.43 -23.94 21.55
N VAL A 82 0.17 -23.81 21.15
CA VAL A 82 -0.92 -23.36 22.02
C VAL A 82 -2.00 -24.44 22.13
N LYS A 83 -2.71 -24.46 23.26
CA LYS A 83 -3.77 -25.46 23.52
C LYS A 83 -5.14 -25.03 23.00
N SER A 84 -5.32 -23.74 22.76
CA SER A 84 -6.58 -23.15 22.30
C SER A 84 -6.31 -21.82 21.60
N LEU A 85 -7.28 -21.40 20.80
CA LEU A 85 -7.34 -20.05 20.26
C LEU A 85 -7.55 -19.03 21.38
N PRO A 86 -7.15 -17.76 21.18
CA PRO A 86 -7.49 -16.72 22.13
C PRO A 86 -9.02 -16.62 22.19
N ASP A 87 -9.55 -16.50 23.41
CA ASP A 87 -10.96 -16.14 23.57
C ASP A 87 -11.17 -14.80 22.85
N PRO A 88 -12.26 -14.64 22.07
CA PRO A 88 -12.55 -13.36 21.44
C PRO A 88 -12.64 -12.31 22.54
N VAL A 89 -11.70 -11.36 22.53
CA VAL A 89 -11.72 -10.23 23.45
C VAL A 89 -12.86 -9.33 23.01
N TRP A 90 -14.00 -9.46 23.70
CA TRP A 90 -15.12 -8.54 23.56
C TRP A 90 -14.72 -7.23 24.24
N TYR A 91 -14.33 -6.25 23.44
CA TYR A 91 -14.10 -4.89 23.93
C TYR A 91 -15.46 -4.23 24.19
N ASP A 92 -16.00 -4.42 25.40
CA ASP A 92 -17.20 -3.70 25.88
C ASP A 92 -16.96 -2.19 26.07
N ASN A 93 -15.69 -1.79 26.04
CA ASN A 93 -15.26 -0.41 26.06
C ASN A 93 -14.35 -0.19 24.85
N PRO A 94 -14.77 0.57 23.82
CA PRO A 94 -13.84 1.00 22.79
C PRO A 94 -12.81 1.86 23.51
N ASN A 95 -11.61 1.32 23.72
CA ASN A 95 -10.48 2.16 24.08
C ASN A 95 -10.42 3.21 22.96
N PRO A 96 -10.64 4.52 23.23
CA PRO A 96 -10.77 5.50 22.16
C PRO A 96 -9.49 5.62 21.31
N ALA A 97 -8.39 5.04 21.79
CA ALA A 97 -7.12 4.93 21.07
C ALA A 97 -7.06 3.78 20.05
N GLU A 98 -7.94 2.76 20.13
CA GLU A 98 -7.88 1.55 19.31
C GLU A 98 -9.27 1.17 18.79
N ILE A 99 -9.50 1.42 17.49
CA ILE A 99 -10.74 1.04 16.80
C ILE A 99 -10.40 -0.03 15.76
N LYS A 100 -11.08 -1.17 15.82
CA LYS A 100 -10.99 -2.19 14.76
C LYS A 100 -11.81 -1.71 13.56
N ASP A 101 -11.17 -1.55 12.41
CA ASP A 101 -11.87 -1.25 11.15
C ASP A 101 -12.22 -2.55 10.44
N THR A 102 -13.37 -2.59 9.78
CA THR A 102 -13.84 -3.75 9.01
C THR A 102 -13.25 -3.77 7.60
N THR A 103 -12.69 -2.65 7.12
CA THR A 103 -12.14 -2.57 5.76
C THR A 103 -10.68 -2.14 5.77
N CYS A 104 -9.79 -3.08 5.43
CA CYS A 104 -8.37 -2.82 5.28
C CYS A 104 -8.04 -2.09 3.97
N SER A 105 -6.96 -1.30 3.98
CA SER A 105 -6.49 -0.69 2.74
C SER A 105 -5.84 -1.74 1.83
N PRO A 106 -5.81 -1.51 0.51
CA PRO A 106 -5.31 -2.51 -0.42
C PRO A 106 -3.80 -2.75 -0.23
N THR A 107 -3.45 -4.03 -0.11
CA THR A 107 -2.06 -4.50 -0.04
C THR A 107 -1.42 -4.57 -1.42
N LEU A 108 -0.09 -4.59 -1.47
CA LEU A 108 0.63 -5.03 -2.65
C LEU A 108 0.22 -6.47 -3.04
N PRO A 109 -0.04 -6.76 -4.32
CA PRO A 109 -0.41 -8.10 -4.76
C PRO A 109 0.75 -9.08 -4.51
N LEU A 110 0.40 -10.27 -3.99
CA LEU A 110 1.33 -11.38 -3.81
C LEU A 110 0.86 -12.57 -4.65
N PHE A 111 1.77 -13.22 -5.37
CA PHE A 111 1.45 -14.40 -6.19
C PHE A 111 1.41 -15.68 -5.36
N ASN A 112 0.67 -16.68 -5.84
CA ASN A 112 0.56 -18.02 -5.27
C ASN A 112 0.03 -18.03 -3.82
N VAL A 113 -0.84 -17.08 -3.49
CA VAL A 113 -1.56 -17.04 -2.22
C VAL A 113 -2.69 -18.06 -2.26
N GLU A 114 -2.73 -18.92 -1.25
CA GLU A 114 -3.78 -19.90 -1.02
C GLU A 114 -4.82 -19.35 -0.05
N GLU A 115 -4.36 -18.77 1.07
CA GLU A 115 -5.22 -18.18 2.09
C GLU A 115 -4.67 -16.82 2.54
N ARG A 116 -5.56 -15.92 2.91
CA ARG A 116 -5.25 -14.57 3.41
C ARG A 116 -6.16 -14.25 4.59
N ILE A 117 -5.56 -13.73 5.65
CA ILE A 117 -6.27 -13.12 6.77
C ILE A 117 -5.72 -11.71 7.00
N GLU A 118 -6.59 -10.77 7.35
CA GLU A 118 -6.22 -9.38 7.57
C GLU A 118 -6.95 -8.79 8.76
N GLN A 119 -6.30 -7.83 9.41
CA GLN A 119 -6.87 -7.05 10.49
C GLN A 119 -6.35 -5.63 10.41
N CYS A 120 -7.26 -4.68 10.60
CA CYS A 120 -6.93 -3.28 10.58
C CYS A 120 -7.27 -2.62 11.91
N HIS A 121 -6.28 -1.91 12.44
CA HIS A 121 -6.36 -1.22 13.72
C HIS A 121 -6.07 0.25 13.51
N VAL A 122 -6.97 1.09 13.99
CA VAL A 122 -6.72 2.52 14.06
C VAL A 122 -6.10 2.81 15.42
N GLU A 123 -4.82 3.17 15.41
CA GLU A 123 -4.06 3.64 16.58
C GLU A 123 -3.88 5.16 16.46
N MET A 124 -4.65 5.92 17.22
CA MET A 124 -4.71 7.39 17.12
C MET A 124 -5.05 7.87 15.69
N TRP A 125 -4.09 8.47 14.97
CA TRP A 125 -4.22 8.99 13.60
C TRP A 125 -3.63 8.06 12.53
N VAL A 126 -3.21 6.85 12.91
CA VAL A 126 -2.58 5.87 12.02
C VAL A 126 -3.47 4.65 11.91
N SER A 127 -3.83 4.27 10.68
CA SER A 127 -4.43 2.97 10.41
C SER A 127 -3.33 1.98 10.08
N ARG A 128 -3.16 0.99 10.96
CA ARG A 128 -2.20 -0.11 10.79
C ARG A 128 -2.92 -1.31 10.21
N ASN A 129 -2.46 -1.73 9.05
CA ASN A 129 -2.95 -2.95 8.41
C ASN A 129 -1.99 -4.08 8.71
N TYR A 130 -2.49 -5.18 9.24
CA TYR A 130 -1.74 -6.41 9.42
C TYR A 130 -2.33 -7.46 8.49
N VAL A 131 -1.52 -7.95 7.55
CA VAL A 131 -1.96 -8.96 6.57
C VAL A 131 -1.02 -10.14 6.58
N PHE A 132 -1.59 -11.32 6.82
CA PHE A 132 -0.89 -12.59 6.70
C PHE A 132 -1.42 -13.35 5.50
N THR A 133 -0.52 -13.99 4.77
CA THR A 133 -0.85 -14.84 3.63
C THR A 133 -0.13 -16.17 3.73
N LEU A 134 -0.86 -17.23 3.46
CA LEU A 134 -0.34 -18.58 3.29
C LEU A 134 -0.16 -18.83 1.81
N ARG A 135 1.04 -19.27 1.41
CA ARG A 135 1.31 -19.71 0.05
C ARG A 135 1.15 -21.22 -0.07
N GLN A 136 0.93 -21.67 -1.31
CA GLN A 136 0.80 -23.09 -1.70
C GLN A 136 1.97 -24.01 -1.29
N ASN A 137 3.13 -23.44 -0.93
CA ASN A 137 4.29 -24.18 -0.43
C ASN A 137 4.34 -24.26 1.11
N GLY A 138 3.27 -23.86 1.80
CA GLY A 138 3.18 -23.82 3.26
C GLY A 138 3.92 -22.65 3.92
N SER A 139 4.51 -21.74 3.14
CA SER A 139 5.20 -20.57 3.70
C SER A 139 4.23 -19.44 3.99
N VAL A 140 4.43 -18.79 5.13
CA VAL A 140 3.62 -17.66 5.58
C VAL A 140 4.38 -16.36 5.33
N TYR A 141 3.66 -15.36 4.83
CA TYR A 141 4.17 -14.02 4.58
C TYR A 141 3.34 -13.01 5.35
N PHE A 142 4.03 -12.02 5.90
CA PHE A 142 3.50 -10.90 6.63
C PHE A 142 3.70 -9.61 5.83
N TRP A 143 2.69 -8.75 5.84
CA TRP A 143 2.76 -7.40 5.34
C TRP A 143 2.10 -6.47 6.34
N GLN A 144 2.79 -5.39 6.64
CA GLN A 144 2.31 -4.32 7.50
C GLN A 144 2.45 -2.99 6.78
N SER A 145 1.43 -2.16 6.86
CA SER A 145 1.49 -0.77 6.40
C SER A 145 0.88 0.16 7.42
N ASP A 146 1.52 1.31 7.60
CA ASP A 146 1.02 2.41 8.40
C ASP A 146 0.42 3.47 7.47
N ILE A 147 -0.88 3.75 7.62
CA ILE A 147 -1.64 4.62 6.71
C ILE A 147 -2.15 5.84 7.46
N PHE A 148 -1.79 7.02 6.95
CA PHE A 148 -2.14 8.31 7.52
C PHE A 148 -3.32 8.92 6.75
N GLY A 149 -4.54 8.48 7.09
CA GLY A 149 -5.74 8.83 6.32
C GLY A 149 -6.20 10.29 6.43
N GLU A 150 -5.73 11.04 7.44
CA GLU A 150 -6.24 12.40 7.73
C GLU A 150 -5.99 13.41 6.60
N TRP A 151 -4.92 13.21 5.83
CA TRP A 151 -4.49 14.13 4.77
C TRP A 151 -4.77 13.62 3.37
N LEU A 152 -5.51 12.51 3.24
CA LEU A 152 -5.72 11.80 1.97
C LEU A 152 -6.17 12.73 0.83
N VAL A 153 -7.15 13.60 1.08
CA VAL A 153 -7.66 14.54 0.07
C VAL A 153 -6.58 15.53 -0.36
N VAL A 154 -5.80 16.03 0.59
CA VAL A 154 -4.74 17.01 0.36
C VAL A 154 -3.58 16.38 -0.40
N GLU A 155 -3.18 15.17 -0.04
CA GLU A 155 -2.11 14.41 -0.69
C GLU A 155 -2.48 14.04 -2.13
N LEU A 156 -3.71 13.55 -2.37
CA LEU A 156 -4.20 13.28 -3.72
C LEU A 156 -4.27 14.54 -4.58
N PHE A 157 -4.68 15.66 -4.00
CA PHE A 157 -4.72 16.94 -4.70
C PHE A 157 -3.31 17.41 -5.09
N PHE A 158 -2.35 17.37 -4.16
CA PHE A 158 -0.96 17.71 -4.45
C PHE A 158 -0.33 16.75 -5.46
N GLY A 159 -0.67 15.47 -5.40
CA GLY A 159 -0.31 14.46 -6.40
C GLY A 159 -0.77 14.82 -7.80
N LEU A 160 -2.05 15.13 -7.95
CA LEU A 160 -2.65 15.54 -9.22
C LEU A 160 -1.99 16.82 -9.76
N CYS A 161 -1.88 17.85 -8.92
CA CYS A 161 -1.27 19.13 -9.31
C CYS A 161 0.21 18.97 -9.66
N GLY A 162 0.96 18.23 -8.84
CA GLY A 162 2.37 17.92 -9.07
C GLY A 162 2.58 17.19 -10.38
N GLY A 163 1.83 16.10 -10.62
CA GLY A 163 1.89 15.34 -11.86
C GLY A 163 1.57 16.19 -13.10
N CYS A 164 0.53 17.02 -13.03
CA CYS A 164 0.21 17.99 -14.08
C CYS A 164 1.40 18.93 -14.35
N PHE A 165 1.97 19.52 -13.30
CA PHE A 165 3.06 20.48 -13.40
C PHE A 165 4.35 19.87 -13.97
N PHE A 166 4.76 18.70 -13.46
CA PHE A 166 5.99 18.02 -13.87
C PHE A 166 5.98 17.59 -15.34
N ILE A 167 4.82 17.29 -15.93
CA ILE A 167 4.70 17.00 -17.36
C ILE A 167 4.42 18.25 -18.19
N PHE A 168 3.68 19.22 -17.66
CA PHE A 168 3.38 20.47 -18.35
C PHE A 168 4.64 21.29 -18.68
N LEU A 169 5.54 21.47 -17.71
CA LEU A 169 6.76 22.29 -17.87
C LEU A 169 7.66 21.79 -19.02
N PRO A 170 8.07 20.50 -19.05
CA PRO A 170 8.81 19.95 -20.17
C PRO A 170 8.04 20.04 -21.49
N SER A 171 6.73 19.75 -21.46
CA SER A 171 5.90 19.81 -22.67
C SER A 171 5.85 21.23 -23.26
N MET A 172 5.76 22.26 -22.42
CA MET A 172 5.86 23.66 -22.84
C MET A 172 7.21 23.97 -23.49
N LEU A 173 8.31 23.58 -22.83
CA LEU A 173 9.68 23.85 -23.28
C LEU A 173 10.03 23.15 -24.59
N PHE A 174 9.62 21.90 -24.78
CA PHE A 174 10.03 21.10 -25.95
C PHE A 174 9.03 21.11 -27.11
N ILE A 175 7.74 21.41 -26.86
CA ILE A 175 6.71 21.33 -27.92
C ILE A 175 6.27 22.73 -28.39
N LEU A 176 5.96 23.62 -27.46
CA LEU A 176 5.40 24.94 -27.76
C LEU A 176 6.47 26.00 -27.97
N LEU A 177 7.46 26.08 -27.08
CA LEU A 177 8.53 27.08 -27.12
C LEU A 177 9.26 27.13 -28.49
N PRO A 178 9.67 26.01 -29.11
CA PRO A 178 10.43 26.05 -30.37
C PRO A 178 9.61 26.61 -31.53
N GLU A 179 8.31 26.35 -31.56
CA GLU A 179 7.40 26.86 -32.60
C GLU A 179 7.14 28.37 -32.41
N ILE A 180 7.03 28.83 -31.17
CA ILE A 180 6.92 30.26 -30.84
C ILE A 180 8.19 30.99 -31.29
N PHE A 181 9.38 30.49 -30.94
CA PHE A 181 10.64 31.06 -31.39
C PHE A 181 10.74 31.09 -32.92
N ARG A 182 10.37 29.99 -33.61
CA ARG A 182 10.37 29.94 -35.07
C ARG A 182 9.46 30.99 -35.71
N ARG A 183 8.29 31.24 -35.12
CA ARG A 183 7.35 32.27 -35.59
C ARG A 183 7.88 33.67 -35.36
N ILE A 184 8.45 33.94 -34.17
CA ILE A 184 9.06 35.23 -33.85
C ILE A 184 10.20 35.54 -34.83
N ILE A 185 11.11 34.58 -35.08
CA ILE A 185 12.22 34.74 -36.03
C ILE A 185 11.70 35.02 -37.45
N LYS A 186 10.66 34.32 -37.90
CA LYS A 186 10.04 34.58 -39.21
C LYS A 186 9.46 35.97 -39.31
N TRP A 187 8.80 36.46 -38.25
CA TRP A 187 8.19 37.77 -38.22
C TRP A 187 9.25 38.88 -38.27
N VAL A 188 10.32 38.75 -37.48
CA VAL A 188 11.45 39.68 -37.47
C VAL A 188 12.19 39.74 -38.82
N ARG A 189 12.22 38.65 -39.59
CA ARG A 189 12.84 38.65 -40.94
C ARG A 189 11.95 39.21 -42.04
N ALA A 190 10.65 39.37 -41.79
CA ALA A 190 9.67 39.78 -42.79
C ALA A 190 9.27 41.26 -42.71
N GLY A 191 9.64 41.95 -41.61
CA GLY A 191 9.56 43.41 -41.48
C GLY A 191 10.94 44.03 -41.61
#